data_AF-A0A7R9WK35-F1
#
_entry.id   AF-A0A7R9WK35-F1
#
_cell.length_a   1.000
_cell.length_b   1.000
_cell.length_c   1.000
_cell.angle_alpha   90.00
_cell.angle_beta   90.00
_cell.angle_gamma   90.00
#
_symmetry.space_group_name_H-M   'P 1'
#
loop_
_entity.id
_entity.type
_entity.pdbx_description
1 polymer ?
#
loop_
_entity_poly.entity_id
_entity_poly.type
_entity_poly.pdbx_seq_one_letter_code
_entity_poly.pdbx_strand_id
1 'polypeptide(L)'
;QTGECDDGIPSAGGGRAGLKSMAGTSMATPVVSANVALIQQYFREGYYPSGRKNTSAAMKPTAALVKAVLMNGAQTDMRGTDNGGDISPVYAYDNVIGFGRVSL
;
A
#
# COMPACT_ATOMS: atom_id res chain seq x y z
N GLN A 1 3.40 -4.16 -36.40
CA GLN A 1 3.15 -3.42 -35.16
C GLN A 1 4.02 -4.06 -34.10
N THR A 2 5.23 -3.54 -33.97
CA THR A 2 6.29 -3.99 -33.08
C THR A 2 6.63 -2.77 -32.23
N GLY A 3 6.50 -2.83 -30.91
CA GLY A 3 7.14 -1.78 -30.10
C GLY A 3 6.59 -1.39 -28.75
N GLU A 4 5.59 -2.05 -28.15
CA GLU A 4 5.21 -1.69 -26.77
C GLU A 4 5.00 -2.92 -25.87
N CYS A 5 5.91 -3.04 -24.90
CA CYS A 5 5.59 -3.50 -23.55
C CYS A 5 5.38 -5.01 -23.31
N ASP A 6 6.16 -5.90 -23.92
CA ASP A 6 6.14 -7.34 -23.56
C ASP A 6 7.52 -7.95 -23.27
N ASP A 7 8.47 -7.14 -22.80
CA ASP A 7 9.86 -7.58 -22.59
C ASP A 7 10.16 -7.82 -21.11
N GLY A 8 9.24 -8.46 -20.39
CA GLY A 8 9.41 -8.93 -19.01
C GLY A 8 9.64 -7.82 -17.97
N ILE A 9 9.19 -8.07 -16.74
CA ILE A 9 9.42 -7.16 -15.62
C ILE A 9 10.95 -7.02 -15.41
N PRO A 10 11.54 -5.81 -15.44
CA PRO A 10 12.96 -5.65 -15.24
C PRO A 10 13.36 -6.14 -13.83
N SER A 11 14.45 -6.91 -13.75
CA SER A 11 15.06 -7.33 -12.49
C SER A 11 15.35 -6.12 -11.60
N ALA A 12 15.35 -6.31 -10.27
CA ALA A 12 15.68 -5.27 -9.31
C ALA A 12 16.99 -4.55 -9.68
N GLY A 13 16.96 -3.21 -9.79
CA GLY A 13 18.08 -2.37 -10.22
C GLY A 13 18.23 -2.23 -11.75
N GLY A 14 17.57 -3.07 -12.54
CA GLY A 14 17.55 -3.02 -14.00
C GLY A 14 16.50 -2.06 -14.55
N GLY A 15 16.68 -1.62 -15.80
CA GLY A 15 15.69 -0.83 -16.51
C GLY A 15 15.48 -1.30 -17.94
N ARG A 16 14.24 -1.21 -18.43
CA ARG A 16 13.82 -1.56 -19.80
C ARG A 16 12.65 -0.66 -20.19
N ALA A 17 12.63 -0.16 -21.43
CA ALA A 17 11.52 0.65 -21.96
C ALA A 17 11.10 1.83 -21.06
N GLY A 18 12.05 2.50 -20.38
CA GLY A 18 11.77 3.61 -19.46
C GLY A 18 11.28 3.19 -18.06
N LEU A 19 11.01 1.90 -17.84
CA LEU A 19 10.71 1.35 -16.53
C LEU A 19 11.99 0.97 -15.80
N LYS A 20 12.10 1.30 -14.51
CA LYS A 20 13.22 0.92 -13.64
C LYS A 20 12.69 0.24 -12.39
N SER A 21 13.21 -0.94 -12.08
CA SER A 21 12.86 -1.65 -10.85
C SER A 21 13.76 -1.20 -9.70
N MET A 22 13.17 -0.81 -8.58
CA MET A 22 13.86 -0.34 -7.39
C MET A 22 13.20 -0.93 -6.15
N ALA A 23 13.98 -1.13 -5.09
CA ALA A 23 13.52 -1.63 -3.81
C ALA A 23 13.99 -0.71 -2.68
N GLY A 24 13.19 -0.61 -1.62
CA GLY A 24 13.50 0.19 -0.44
C GLY A 24 12.27 0.84 0.17
N THR A 25 12.44 1.45 1.34
CA THR A 25 11.35 2.16 2.05
C THR A 25 10.78 3.32 1.23
N SER A 26 11.60 3.94 0.36
CA SER A 26 11.17 4.98 -0.58
C SER A 26 10.16 4.48 -1.62
N MET A 27 10.12 3.17 -1.92
CA MET A 27 9.12 2.57 -2.80
C MET A 27 7.89 2.09 -2.03
N ALA A 28 8.02 1.83 -0.72
CA ALA A 28 6.88 1.61 0.15
C ALA A 28 6.06 2.90 0.37
N THR A 29 6.72 4.06 0.48
CA THR A 29 6.05 5.37 0.65
C THR A 29 4.97 5.66 -0.39
N PRO A 30 5.22 5.58 -1.72
CA PRO A 30 4.19 5.84 -2.73
C PRO A 30 3.07 4.79 -2.73
N VAL A 31 3.35 3.53 -2.35
CA VAL A 31 2.30 2.49 -2.22
C VAL A 31 1.35 2.83 -1.08
N VAL A 32 1.88 3.24 0.07
CA VAL A 32 1.04 3.66 1.21
C VAL A 32 0.29 4.95 0.89
N SER A 33 0.93 5.92 0.22
CA SER A 33 0.28 7.20 -0.12
C SER A 33 -0.85 7.04 -1.14
N ALA A 34 -0.73 6.11 -2.09
CA ALA A 34 -1.81 5.77 -3.01
C ALA A 34 -3.03 5.18 -2.26
N ASN A 35 -2.81 4.26 -1.32
CA ASN A 35 -3.89 3.70 -0.50
C ASN A 35 -4.55 4.77 0.39
N VAL A 36 -3.76 5.67 0.98
CA VAL A 36 -4.28 6.86 1.71
C VAL A 36 -5.18 7.71 0.81
N ALA A 37 -4.79 7.92 -0.45
CA ALA A 37 -5.59 8.72 -1.38
C ALA A 37 -6.96 8.08 -1.67
N LEU A 38 -7.00 6.76 -1.85
CA LEU A 38 -8.25 6.01 -2.04
C LEU A 38 -9.16 6.09 -0.81
N ILE A 39 -8.60 5.93 0.40
CA ILE A 39 -9.36 6.09 1.65
C ILE A 39 -9.94 7.51 1.75
N GLN A 40 -9.14 8.53 1.42
CA GLN A 40 -9.65 9.91 1.42
C GLN A 40 -10.77 10.11 0.41
N GLN A 41 -10.64 9.54 -0.80
CA GLN A 41 -11.68 9.59 -1.82
C GLN A 41 -12.96 8.89 -1.34
N TYR A 42 -12.84 7.72 -0.70
CA TYR A 42 -13.96 6.97 -0.15
C TYR A 42 -14.83 7.80 0.80
N PHE A 43 -14.19 8.53 1.73
CA PHE A 43 -14.91 9.40 2.66
C PHE A 43 -15.42 10.69 2.01
N ARG A 44 -14.63 11.32 1.13
CA ARG A 44 -15.00 12.59 0.49
C ARG A 44 -16.13 12.43 -0.51
N GLU A 45 -16.23 11.29 -1.18
CA GLU A 45 -17.34 10.98 -2.08
C GLU A 45 -18.57 10.44 -1.34
N GLY A 46 -18.46 10.21 -0.02
CA GLY A 46 -19.58 9.78 0.82
C GLY A 46 -20.00 8.32 0.58
N TYR A 47 -19.03 7.44 0.31
CA TYR A 47 -19.31 5.99 0.26
C TYR A 47 -19.54 5.42 1.66
N TYR A 48 -18.90 5.97 2.69
CA TYR A 48 -19.16 5.58 4.07
C TYR A 48 -20.54 6.10 4.55
N PRO A 49 -21.35 5.30 5.27
CA PRO A 49 -21.13 3.92 5.73
C PRO A 49 -21.71 2.83 4.81
N SER A 50 -22.53 3.20 3.83
CA SER A 50 -23.33 2.24 3.05
C SER A 50 -22.57 1.50 1.94
N GLY A 51 -21.34 1.93 1.63
CA GLY A 51 -20.57 1.48 0.47
C GLY A 51 -21.09 2.01 -0.87
N ARG A 52 -22.20 2.77 -0.88
CA ARG A 52 -22.76 3.43 -2.07
C ARG A 52 -22.54 4.93 -1.97
N LYS A 53 -22.20 5.54 -3.10
CA LYS A 53 -21.96 6.99 -3.19
C LYS A 53 -23.21 7.77 -2.74
N ASN A 54 -23.08 8.54 -1.67
CA ASN A 54 -24.10 9.45 -1.19
C ASN A 54 -23.45 10.80 -0.85
N THR A 55 -23.73 11.84 -1.64
CA THR A 55 -23.16 13.17 -1.45
C THR A 55 -23.54 13.80 -0.11
N SER A 56 -24.68 13.44 0.49
CA SER A 56 -25.08 13.89 1.82
C SER A 56 -24.27 13.24 2.94
N ALA A 57 -23.58 12.12 2.67
CA ALA A 57 -22.71 11.43 3.61
C ALA A 57 -21.22 11.78 3.41
N ALA A 58 -20.91 12.70 2.48
CA ALA A 58 -19.55 13.15 2.24
C ALA A 58 -18.96 13.83 3.49
N MET A 59 -17.74 13.43 3.85
CA MET A 59 -17.02 14.03 4.97
C MET A 59 -15.56 14.31 4.63
N LYS A 60 -14.96 15.29 5.30
CA LYS A 60 -13.52 15.54 5.23
C LYS A 60 -12.82 14.71 6.31
N PRO A 61 -12.11 13.62 5.98
CA PRO A 61 -11.48 12.78 6.99
C PRO A 61 -10.30 13.50 7.64
N THR A 62 -10.11 13.30 8.95
CA THR A 62 -8.92 13.76 9.67
C THR A 62 -7.75 12.82 9.41
N ALA A 63 -6.52 13.31 9.58
CA ALA A 63 -5.33 12.47 9.45
C ALA A 63 -5.36 11.28 10.43
N ALA A 64 -5.91 11.49 11.64
CA ALA A 64 -6.07 10.44 12.64
C ALA A 64 -7.03 9.33 12.18
N LEU A 65 -8.18 9.70 11.58
CA LEU A 65 -9.14 8.72 11.05
C LEU A 65 -8.51 7.88 9.93
N VAL A 66 -7.84 8.52 8.98
CA VAL A 66 -7.16 7.81 7.88
C VAL A 66 -6.09 6.85 8.41
N LYS A 67 -5.29 7.30 9.39
CA LYS A 67 -4.28 6.46 10.04
C LYS A 67 -4.92 5.25 10.74
N ALA A 68 -6.04 5.46 11.45
CA ALA A 68 -6.75 4.38 12.12
C ALA A 68 -7.31 3.36 11.13
N VAL A 69 -7.91 3.79 10.02
CA VAL A 69 -8.40 2.87 8.98
C VAL A 69 -7.27 2.03 8.40
N LEU A 70 -6.12 2.64 8.09
CA LEU A 70 -4.95 1.92 7.59
C LEU A 70 -4.40 0.90 8.59
N MET A 71 -4.32 1.26 9.87
CA MET A 71 -3.84 0.36 10.92
C MET A 71 -4.77 -0.81 11.15
N ASN A 72 -6.10 -0.58 11.13
CA ASN A 72 -7.08 -1.64 11.32
C ASN A 72 -7.18 -2.58 10.10
N GLY A 73 -6.89 -2.10 8.90
CA GLY A 73 -6.88 -2.91 7.67
C GLY A 73 -5.52 -3.59 7.37
N ALA A 74 -4.50 -3.38 8.19
CA ALA A 74 -3.17 -3.92 7.93
C ALA A 74 -3.10 -5.43 8.23
N GLN A 75 -2.42 -6.17 7.35
CA GLN A 75 -2.16 -7.59 7.51
C GLN A 75 -0.98 -7.79 8.46
N THR A 76 -1.23 -8.45 9.60
CA THR A 76 -0.24 -8.77 10.63
C THR A 76 0.33 -10.18 10.50
N ASP A 77 -0.37 -11.10 9.83
CA ASP A 77 0.12 -12.44 9.56
C ASP A 77 1.10 -12.42 8.38
N MET A 78 2.37 -12.26 8.72
CA MET A 78 3.48 -12.14 7.79
C MET A 78 4.68 -12.93 8.31
N ARG A 79 5.63 -13.20 7.42
CA ARG A 79 6.94 -13.73 7.78
C ARG A 79 7.99 -12.69 7.39
N GLY A 80 8.97 -12.48 8.27
CA GLY A 80 10.10 -11.61 7.98
C GLY A 80 11.07 -12.37 7.08
N THR A 81 11.56 -11.73 6.02
CA THR A 81 12.66 -12.25 5.21
C THR A 81 13.76 -11.22 5.22
N ASP A 82 14.97 -11.63 5.60
CA ASP A 82 16.14 -10.78 5.58
C ASP A 82 16.87 -10.84 4.22
N ASN A 83 17.93 -10.05 4.08
CA ASN A 83 18.76 -10.03 2.86
C ASN A 83 19.55 -11.33 2.65
N GLY A 84 19.63 -12.21 3.66
CA GLY A 84 20.23 -13.54 3.56
C GLY A 84 19.26 -14.62 3.06
N GLY A 85 17.96 -14.30 2.99
CA GLY A 85 16.91 -15.23 2.58
C GLY A 85 16.35 -16.06 3.71
N ASP A 86 16.79 -15.83 4.96
CA ASP A 86 16.27 -16.53 6.12
C ASP A 86 14.89 -15.98 6.49
N ILE A 87 13.98 -16.91 6.79
CA ILE A 87 12.61 -16.59 7.17
C ILE A 87 12.51 -16.59 8.69
N SER A 88 12.35 -15.41 9.27
CA SER A 88 12.18 -15.22 10.72
C SER A 88 10.72 -14.95 11.07
N PRO A 89 10.25 -15.42 12.24
CA PRO A 89 8.93 -15.05 12.74
C PRO A 89 8.90 -13.54 13.04
N VAL A 90 7.84 -12.88 12.60
CA VAL A 90 7.46 -11.52 13.00
C VAL A 90 6.13 -11.59 13.73
N TYR A 91 5.92 -10.70 14.69
CA TYR A 91 4.73 -10.70 15.53
C TYR A 91 3.87 -9.49 15.20
N ALA A 92 2.56 -9.62 15.43
CA ALA A 92 1.65 -8.47 15.33
C ALA A 92 2.15 -7.33 16.24
N TYR A 93 2.33 -6.14 15.66
CA TYR A 93 2.75 -4.94 16.38
C TYR A 93 4.20 -4.95 16.90
N ASP A 94 5.14 -5.45 16.10
CA ASP A 94 6.57 -5.36 16.41
C ASP A 94 7.26 -4.13 15.76
N ASN A 95 8.54 -3.94 16.05
CA ASN A 95 9.35 -2.84 15.48
C ASN A 95 9.85 -3.12 14.05
N VAL A 96 9.52 -4.26 13.46
CA VAL A 96 9.93 -4.68 12.11
C VAL A 96 8.80 -4.42 11.10
N ILE A 97 7.60 -4.92 11.37
CA ILE A 97 6.41 -4.77 10.53
C ILE A 97 5.48 -3.65 11.01
N GLY A 98 5.66 -3.14 12.23
CA GLY A 98 4.79 -2.14 12.81
C GLY A 98 3.36 -2.67 12.92
N PHE A 99 2.40 -1.96 12.33
CA PHE A 99 1.00 -2.39 12.31
C PHE A 99 0.69 -3.45 11.25
N GLY A 100 1.67 -3.84 10.44
CA GLY A 100 1.51 -4.81 9.36
C GLY A 100 1.55 -4.18 7.97
N ARG A 101 1.36 -5.01 6.94
CA ARG A 101 1.33 -4.58 5.54
C ARG A 101 -0.04 -4.01 5.17
N VAL A 102 -0.05 -2.88 4.46
CA VAL A 102 -1.29 -2.30 3.94
C VAL A 102 -2.03 -3.30 3.04
N SER A 103 -3.30 -3.53 3.36
CA SER A 103 -4.26 -4.31 2.57
C SER A 103 -5.52 -3.46 2.42
N LEU A 104 -5.92 -3.17 1.18
CA LEU A 104 -7.14 -2.43 0.84
C LEU A 104 -8.03 -3.30 -0.04
#